data_AF-A0A9E6B119-F1
#
_entry.id   AF-A0A9E6B119-F1
#
_cell.length_a   1.000
_cell.length_b   1.000
_cell.length_c   1.000
_cell.angle_alpha   90.00
_cell.angle_beta   90.00
_cell.angle_gamma   90.00
#
_symmetry.space_group_name_H-M   'P 1'
#
loop_
_entity.id
_entity.type
_entity.pdbx_description
1 polymer ?
#
loop_
_entity_poly.entity_id
_entity_poly.type
_entity_poly.pdbx_seq_one_letter_code
_entity_poly.pdbx_strand_id
1 'polypeptide(L)'
;MKNKRLYRKNTVNKKASFSLKRRLLFLYTKFTTLVKLLVLIVIILAIFSNYFNPFKMNIWQKFYQISANHGFVIENVIIDGQQHTSSSDIVDAINASKGEAIFAVDIKKVKKRLEGNRWIKVAEVQRRLPNSLYITILEKEPIAIWQFQKKLYIIDREGKRISSKNIKKFKNLLHIVGEGANIYAATLIDDLAKHPTLASKVNVAVRYGQRRWNLNLEQNITVKMPADNFRKAYDYLYALNKKNKLFNQRYKIIDLRNPKKYYIEKYKNK
;
A
#
# COMPACT_ATOMS: atom_id res chain seq x y z
N MET A 1 93.28 51.74 34.01
CA MET A 1 93.51 50.69 35.03
C MET A 1 92.22 49.91 35.27
N LYS A 2 92.33 48.57 35.21
CA LYS A 2 91.60 47.50 35.94
C LYS A 2 90.07 47.66 36.14
N ASN A 3 89.21 46.68 35.88
CA ASN A 3 89.41 45.27 36.23
C ASN A 3 88.34 44.38 35.57
N LYS A 4 88.78 43.21 35.10
CA LYS A 4 87.95 42.03 34.82
C LYS A 4 87.19 41.62 36.08
N ARG A 5 85.93 41.19 35.94
CA ARG A 5 85.38 40.05 36.70
C ARG A 5 84.40 39.28 35.80
N LEU A 6 84.84 38.08 35.42
CA LEU A 6 84.01 37.01 34.88
C LEU A 6 83.09 36.50 35.99
N TYR A 7 81.79 36.39 35.73
CA TYR A 7 80.91 35.51 36.49
C TYR A 7 79.97 34.76 35.55
N ARG A 8 80.17 33.44 35.52
CA ARG A 8 79.37 32.43 34.84
C ARG A 8 78.18 32.09 35.75
N LYS A 9 76.93 32.09 35.25
CA LYS A 9 75.96 31.02 35.53
C LYS A 9 74.59 31.21 34.88
N ASN A 10 74.12 30.06 34.39
CA ASN A 10 72.77 29.51 34.44
C ASN A 10 71.71 30.05 33.46
N THR A 11 71.56 29.28 32.39
CA THR A 11 70.33 29.08 31.62
C THR A 11 69.19 28.60 32.54
N VAL A 12 68.34 29.52 32.98
CA VAL A 12 67.04 29.16 33.56
C VAL A 12 66.01 29.12 32.44
N ASN A 13 65.60 27.90 32.12
CA ASN A 13 64.54 27.56 31.18
C ASN A 13 63.21 28.15 31.69
N LYS A 14 62.86 29.37 31.28
CA LYS A 14 61.57 30.01 31.63
C LYS A 14 60.46 29.36 30.81
N LYS A 15 59.81 28.34 31.39
CA LYS A 15 58.45 27.96 30.99
C LYS A 15 57.60 29.23 31.00
N ALA A 16 57.06 29.61 29.84
CA ALA A 16 56.23 30.81 29.70
C ALA A 16 55.03 30.72 30.66
N SER A 17 55.14 31.37 31.82
CA SER A 17 54.04 31.47 32.77
C SER A 17 53.01 32.42 32.17
N PHE A 18 51.97 31.85 31.57
CA PHE A 18 50.79 32.61 31.15
C PHE A 18 50.33 33.50 32.31
N SER A 19 50.26 34.81 32.09
CA SER A 19 49.83 35.76 33.11
C SER A 19 48.42 35.39 33.60
N LEU A 20 48.19 35.49 34.91
CA LEU A 20 46.91 35.16 35.55
C LEU A 20 45.73 35.84 34.82
N LYS A 21 45.92 37.09 34.37
CA LYS A 21 44.95 37.84 33.57
C LYS A 21 44.54 37.13 32.27
N ARG A 22 45.48 36.55 31.52
CA ARG A 22 45.18 35.82 30.28
C ARG A 22 44.45 34.50 30.54
N ARG A 23 44.78 33.80 31.64
CA ARG A 23 44.04 32.59 32.06
C ARG A 23 42.60 32.91 32.45
N LEU A 24 42.40 33.98 33.23
CA LEU A 24 41.07 34.45 33.62
C LEU A 24 40.24 34.88 32.40
N LEU A 25 40.86 35.59 31.44
CA LEU A 25 40.18 36.01 30.21
C LEU A 25 39.76 34.81 29.35
N PHE A 26 40.63 33.80 29.21
CA PHE A 26 40.34 32.56 28.49
C PHE A 26 39.20 31.76 29.15
N LEU A 27 39.19 31.68 30.48
CA LEU A 27 38.11 31.05 31.25
C LEU A 27 36.78 31.80 31.06
N TYR A 28 36.80 33.13 31.07
CA TYR A 28 35.62 33.97 30.84
C TYR A 28 35.05 33.81 29.41
N THR A 29 35.91 33.80 28.38
CA THR A 29 35.46 33.56 27.00
C THR A 29 34.87 32.17 26.82
N LYS A 30 35.47 31.13 27.42
CA LYS A 30 34.91 29.77 27.40
C LYS A 30 33.55 29.71 28.11
N PHE A 31 33.44 30.34 29.27
CA PHE A 31 32.19 30.43 30.02
C PHE A 31 31.07 31.08 29.21
N THR A 32 31.32 32.25 28.59
CA THR A 32 30.30 32.92 27.76
C THR A 32 29.93 32.11 26.51
N THR A 33 30.87 31.40 25.88
CA THR A 33 30.53 30.48 24.77
C THR A 33 29.66 29.31 25.23
N LEU A 34 29.91 28.75 26.42
CA LEU A 34 29.10 27.69 27.01
C LEU A 34 27.68 28.17 27.34
N VAL A 35 27.55 29.38 27.89
CA VAL A 35 26.24 29.98 28.15
C VAL A 35 25.46 30.21 26.85
N LYS A 36 26.10 30.73 25.80
CA LYS A 36 25.46 30.90 24.48
C LYS A 36 25.00 29.56 23.89
N LEU A 37 25.82 28.52 23.98
CA LEU A 37 25.46 27.17 23.55
C LEU A 37 24.30 26.59 24.36
N LEU A 38 24.29 26.80 25.68
CA LEU A 38 23.22 26.35 26.56
C LEU A 38 21.90 27.08 26.23
N VAL A 39 21.93 28.39 26.00
CA VAL A 39 20.77 29.16 25.56
C VAL A 39 20.26 28.65 24.21
N LEU A 40 21.16 28.39 23.25
CA LEU A 40 20.78 27.82 21.96
C LEU A 40 20.13 26.44 22.12
N ILE A 41 20.69 25.57 22.97
CA ILE A 41 20.12 24.26 23.28
C ILE A 41 18.74 24.40 23.93
N VAL A 42 18.57 25.32 24.89
CA VAL A 42 17.27 25.57 25.52
C VAL A 42 16.26 26.10 24.52
N ILE A 43 16.66 26.98 23.58
CA ILE A 43 15.80 27.46 22.49
C ILE A 43 15.42 26.31 21.56
N ILE A 44 16.37 25.45 21.18
CA ILE A 44 16.09 24.25 20.37
C ILE A 44 15.11 23.35 21.12
N LEU A 45 15.39 22.99 22.37
CA LEU A 45 14.52 22.16 23.21
C LEU A 45 13.13 22.80 23.36
N ALA A 46 13.04 24.11 23.57
CA ALA A 46 11.78 24.85 23.60
C ALA A 46 10.99 24.71 22.29
N ILE A 47 11.64 24.92 21.14
CA ILE A 47 11.03 24.78 19.81
C ILE A 47 10.54 23.35 19.55
N PHE A 48 11.32 22.34 19.95
CA PHE A 48 10.98 20.92 19.73
C PHE A 48 10.09 20.33 20.84
N SER A 49 9.95 21.01 21.98
CA SER A 49 9.03 20.61 23.06
C SER A 49 7.58 21.02 22.77
N ASN A 50 6.65 20.33 23.44
CA ASN A 50 5.22 20.67 23.40
C ASN A 50 4.86 21.95 24.19
N TYR A 51 5.81 22.58 24.89
CA TYR A 51 5.57 23.74 25.75
C TYR A 51 5.00 24.94 24.99
N PHE A 52 5.44 25.14 23.73
CA PHE A 52 4.98 26.23 22.87
C PHE A 52 3.85 25.84 21.89
N ASN A 53 3.25 24.66 22.05
CA ASN A 53 2.13 24.23 21.22
C ASN A 53 0.95 25.22 21.19
N PRO A 54 0.47 25.81 22.31
CA PRO A 54 -0.66 26.74 22.23
C PRO A 54 -0.35 27.98 21.38
N PHE A 55 0.88 28.52 21.47
CA PHE A 55 1.31 29.65 20.64
C PHE A 55 1.39 29.29 19.15
N LYS A 56 1.97 28.13 18.82
CA LYS A 56 2.00 27.61 17.43
C LYS A 56 0.60 27.42 16.88
N MET A 57 -0.31 26.84 17.66
CA MET A 57 -1.71 26.61 17.24
C MET A 57 -2.42 27.92 16.94
N ASN A 58 -2.24 28.96 17.78
CA ASN A 58 -2.84 30.27 17.54
C ASN A 58 -2.35 30.92 16.24
N ILE A 59 -1.08 30.79 15.90
CA ILE A 59 -0.53 31.30 14.62
C ILE A 59 -1.18 30.58 13.43
N TRP A 60 -1.25 29.25 13.46
CA TRP A 60 -1.86 28.48 12.38
C TRP A 60 -3.35 28.79 12.22
N GLN A 61 -4.08 28.91 13.31
CA GLN A 61 -5.51 29.27 13.27
C GLN A 61 -5.73 30.64 12.65
N LYS A 62 -4.92 31.65 13.02
CA LYS A 62 -4.98 32.97 12.39
C LYS A 62 -4.64 32.91 10.90
N PHE A 63 -3.61 32.15 10.52
CA PHE A 63 -3.25 31.96 9.12
C PHE A 63 -4.41 31.34 8.32
N TYR A 64 -5.06 30.30 8.86
CA TYR A 64 -6.22 29.68 8.22
C TYR A 64 -7.38 30.65 8.06
N GLN A 65 -7.73 31.41 9.10
CA GLN A 65 -8.78 32.43 9.04
C GLN A 65 -8.48 33.49 7.98
N ILE A 66 -7.27 34.04 7.96
CA ILE A 66 -6.85 35.05 6.98
C ILE A 66 -6.92 34.47 5.57
N SER A 67 -6.37 33.27 5.36
CA SER A 67 -6.39 32.62 4.05
C SER A 67 -7.82 32.36 3.57
N ALA A 68 -8.72 31.91 4.46
CA ALA A 68 -10.11 31.69 4.15
C ALA A 68 -10.82 32.99 3.75
N ASN A 69 -10.59 34.08 4.48
CA ASN A 69 -11.14 35.41 4.16
C ASN A 69 -10.65 35.95 2.81
N HIS A 70 -9.49 35.51 2.33
CA HIS A 70 -8.96 35.83 1.00
C HIS A 70 -9.37 34.83 -0.10
N GLY A 71 -10.35 33.95 0.16
CA GLY A 71 -10.90 33.02 -0.83
C GLY A 71 -10.14 31.69 -0.96
N PHE A 72 -9.15 31.42 -0.11
CA PHE A 72 -8.47 30.12 -0.06
C PHE A 72 -9.27 29.09 0.76
N VAL A 73 -10.52 28.87 0.35
CA VAL A 73 -11.47 27.97 1.00
C VAL A 73 -11.78 26.78 0.10
N ILE A 74 -12.14 25.63 0.69
CA ILE A 74 -12.63 24.50 -0.08
C ILE A 74 -14.02 24.85 -0.63
N GLU A 75 -14.10 25.10 -1.93
CA GLU A 75 -15.37 25.34 -2.61
C GLU A 75 -15.75 24.15 -3.49
N ASN A 76 -14.76 23.60 -4.19
CA ASN A 76 -14.93 22.51 -5.13
C ASN A 76 -14.07 21.30 -4.76
N VAL A 77 -14.66 20.12 -4.85
CA VAL A 77 -13.95 18.85 -4.80
C VAL A 77 -14.17 18.16 -6.12
N ILE A 78 -13.12 18.07 -6.93
CA ILE A 78 -13.16 17.44 -8.24
C ILE A 78 -12.56 16.04 -8.08
N ILE A 79 -13.36 15.02 -8.40
CA ILE A 79 -13.00 13.62 -8.25
C ILE A 79 -12.87 13.01 -9.64
N ASP A 80 -11.75 12.35 -9.90
CA ASP A 80 -11.47 11.64 -11.14
C ASP A 80 -11.06 10.18 -10.88
N GLY A 81 -11.39 9.29 -11.82
CA GLY A 81 -11.04 7.87 -11.78
C GLY A 81 -11.97 6.97 -10.96
N GLN A 82 -13.10 7.49 -10.45
CA GLN A 82 -14.10 6.68 -9.73
C GLN A 82 -14.88 5.75 -10.67
N GLN A 83 -15.08 4.49 -10.28
CA GLN A 83 -15.94 3.53 -10.99
C GLN A 83 -16.89 2.79 -10.04
N HIS A 84 -16.39 2.36 -8.89
CA HIS A 84 -17.14 1.60 -7.88
C HIS A 84 -17.18 2.29 -6.53
N THR A 85 -16.23 3.18 -6.23
CA THR A 85 -16.19 3.98 -5.00
C THR A 85 -17.27 5.07 -5.08
N SER A 86 -18.02 5.27 -4.00
CA SER A 86 -19.01 6.35 -3.93
C SER A 86 -18.33 7.69 -3.71
N SER A 87 -18.92 8.76 -4.26
CA SER A 87 -18.45 10.12 -3.99
C SER A 87 -18.54 10.48 -2.50
N SER A 88 -19.52 9.92 -1.77
CA SER A 88 -19.63 10.12 -0.32
C SER A 88 -18.42 9.55 0.43
N ASP A 89 -17.99 8.33 0.11
CA ASP A 89 -16.84 7.70 0.77
C ASP A 89 -15.54 8.51 0.55
N ILE A 90 -15.42 9.15 -0.62
CA ILE A 90 -14.28 10.01 -0.96
C ILE A 90 -14.34 11.33 -0.19
N VAL A 91 -15.51 11.97 -0.13
CA VAL A 91 -15.72 13.22 0.63
C VAL A 91 -15.51 13.00 2.13
N ASP A 92 -16.03 11.90 2.68
CA ASP A 92 -15.83 11.52 4.08
C ASP A 92 -14.34 11.32 4.40
N ALA A 93 -13.56 10.79 3.45
CA ALA A 93 -12.11 10.65 3.61
C ALA A 93 -11.36 11.99 3.59
N ILE A 94 -11.93 13.06 3.03
CA ILE A 94 -11.35 14.42 3.13
C ILE A 94 -11.44 14.90 4.57
N ASN A 95 -12.56 14.64 5.24
CA ASN A 95 -12.84 15.07 6.61
C ASN A 95 -12.62 16.58 6.78
N ALA A 96 -13.18 17.36 5.86
CA ALA A 96 -13.18 18.82 5.86
C ALA A 96 -14.50 19.31 5.26
N SER A 97 -14.96 20.48 5.69
CA SER A 97 -16.22 21.07 5.24
C SER A 97 -16.01 22.09 4.13
N LYS A 98 -17.03 22.27 3.28
CA LYS A 98 -17.07 23.40 2.33
C LYS A 98 -16.94 24.72 3.10
N GLY A 99 -16.10 25.64 2.63
CA GLY A 99 -15.81 26.91 3.28
C GLY A 99 -14.64 26.87 4.28
N GLU A 100 -14.11 25.70 4.62
CA GLU A 100 -12.91 25.58 5.45
C GLU A 100 -11.65 26.00 4.68
N ALA A 101 -10.64 26.53 5.37
CA ALA A 101 -9.38 26.93 4.74
C ALA A 101 -8.70 25.73 4.05
N ILE A 102 -8.36 25.86 2.76
CA ILE A 102 -7.77 24.76 1.98
C ILE A 102 -6.40 24.31 2.53
N PHE A 103 -5.69 25.21 3.21
CA PHE A 103 -4.41 24.92 3.85
C PHE A 103 -4.55 24.15 5.17
N ALA A 104 -5.72 24.16 5.81
CA ALA A 104 -5.99 23.40 7.02
C ALA A 104 -6.11 21.89 6.75
N VAL A 105 -6.48 21.51 5.52
CA VAL A 105 -6.60 20.11 5.11
C VAL A 105 -5.23 19.45 5.06
N ASP A 106 -5.02 18.35 5.77
CA ASP A 106 -3.80 17.55 5.63
C ASP A 106 -3.93 16.54 4.47
N ILE A 107 -3.46 16.94 3.28
CA ILE A 107 -3.55 16.10 2.06
C ILE A 107 -2.87 14.73 2.21
N LYS A 108 -1.85 14.59 3.06
CA LYS A 108 -1.17 13.30 3.28
C LYS A 108 -2.07 12.37 4.09
N LYS A 109 -2.77 12.91 5.09
CA LYS A 109 -3.78 12.15 5.84
C LYS A 109 -4.99 11.81 4.98
N VAL A 110 -5.46 12.74 4.16
CA VAL A 110 -6.55 12.47 3.19
C VAL A 110 -6.16 11.32 2.26
N LYS A 111 -4.99 11.41 1.61
CA LYS A 111 -4.45 10.33 0.77
C LYS A 111 -4.43 8.99 1.50
N LYS A 112 -3.89 8.94 2.72
CA LYS A 112 -3.82 7.71 3.51
C LYS A 112 -5.20 7.13 3.85
N ARG A 113 -6.20 7.97 4.11
CA ARG A 113 -7.58 7.54 4.35
C ARG A 113 -8.23 7.00 3.08
N LEU A 114 -8.03 7.67 1.94
CA LEU A 114 -8.49 7.21 0.63
C LEU A 114 -7.89 5.84 0.27
N GLU A 115 -6.58 5.68 0.41
CA GLU A 115 -5.89 4.40 0.18
C GLU A 115 -6.25 3.30 1.21
N GLY A 116 -6.89 3.69 2.32
CA GLY A 116 -7.52 2.77 3.27
C GLY A 116 -8.84 2.17 2.75
N ASN A 117 -9.47 2.79 1.75
CA ASN A 117 -10.63 2.23 1.06
C ASN A 117 -10.20 0.99 0.27
N ARG A 118 -10.95 -0.11 0.41
CA ARG A 118 -10.60 -1.38 -0.22
C ARG A 118 -10.66 -1.36 -1.74
N TRP A 119 -11.44 -0.46 -2.34
CA TRP A 119 -11.52 -0.27 -3.78
C TRP A 119 -10.36 0.53 -4.35
N ILE A 120 -9.75 1.43 -3.56
CA ILE A 120 -8.71 2.33 -4.04
C ILE A 120 -7.36 1.61 -3.98
N LYS A 121 -6.65 1.56 -5.11
CA LYS A 121 -5.27 1.07 -5.21
C LYS A 121 -4.28 2.18 -4.89
N VAL A 122 -4.49 3.35 -5.48
CA VAL A 122 -3.65 4.55 -5.33
C VAL A 122 -4.56 5.77 -5.30
N ALA A 123 -4.23 6.74 -4.45
CA ALA A 123 -4.87 8.05 -4.48
C ALA A 123 -3.83 9.17 -4.63
N GLU A 124 -4.21 10.20 -5.39
CA GLU A 124 -3.50 11.44 -5.51
C GLU A 124 -4.42 12.59 -5.09
N VAL A 125 -3.90 13.48 -4.23
CA VAL A 125 -4.66 14.60 -3.69
C VAL A 125 -3.84 15.86 -3.93
N GLN A 126 -4.38 16.77 -4.74
CA GLN A 126 -3.75 18.03 -5.09
C GLN A 126 -4.64 19.20 -4.65
N ARG A 127 -4.00 20.30 -4.23
CA ARG A 127 -4.68 21.58 -4.07
C ARG A 127 -4.55 22.36 -5.38
N ARG A 128 -5.68 22.75 -5.94
CA ARG A 128 -5.79 23.69 -7.06
C ARG A 128 -6.28 25.01 -6.48
N LEU A 129 -5.32 25.88 -6.20
CA LEU A 129 -5.60 27.18 -5.59
C LEU A 129 -6.40 28.06 -6.56
N PRO A 130 -7.25 28.97 -6.04
CA PRO A 130 -7.42 29.25 -4.61
C PRO A 130 -8.30 28.24 -3.85
N ASN A 131 -9.26 27.59 -4.51
CA ASN A 131 -10.45 27.06 -3.83
C ASN A 131 -10.83 25.59 -4.12
N SER A 132 -9.98 24.82 -4.79
CA SER A 132 -10.36 23.49 -5.31
C SER A 132 -9.44 22.38 -4.82
N LEU A 133 -10.01 21.25 -4.41
CA LEU A 133 -9.29 20.00 -4.19
C LEU A 133 -9.50 19.07 -5.38
N TYR A 134 -8.40 18.64 -5.99
CA TYR A 134 -8.42 17.68 -7.08
C TYR A 134 -7.97 16.32 -6.56
N ILE A 135 -8.83 15.32 -6.67
CA ILE A 135 -8.61 13.97 -6.16
C ILE A 135 -8.67 13.02 -7.34
N THR A 136 -7.55 12.40 -7.67
CA THR A 136 -7.47 11.35 -8.67
C THR A 136 -7.30 10.03 -7.96
N ILE A 137 -8.17 9.07 -8.24
CA ILE A 137 -8.08 7.72 -7.68
C ILE A 137 -7.88 6.69 -8.79
N LEU A 138 -7.06 5.69 -8.50
CA LEU A 138 -6.97 4.48 -9.30
C LEU A 138 -7.63 3.35 -8.51
N GLU A 139 -8.74 2.83 -9.01
CA GLU A 139 -9.40 1.69 -8.40
C GLU A 139 -8.72 0.36 -8.73
N LYS A 140 -8.94 -0.64 -7.88
CA LYS A 140 -8.46 -1.99 -8.08
C LYS A 140 -9.32 -2.73 -9.08
N GLU A 141 -8.67 -3.51 -9.94
CA GLU A 141 -9.33 -4.38 -10.90
C GLU A 141 -9.77 -5.69 -10.24
N PRO A 142 -11.08 -5.99 -10.23
CA PRO A 142 -11.58 -7.25 -9.70
C PRO A 142 -11.35 -8.39 -10.69
N ILE A 143 -10.76 -9.49 -10.25
CA ILE A 143 -10.41 -10.62 -11.13
C ILE A 143 -11.19 -11.91 -10.86
N ALA A 144 -11.68 -12.10 -9.63
CA ALA A 144 -12.36 -13.32 -9.24
C ALA A 144 -13.33 -13.07 -8.08
N ILE A 145 -14.30 -13.97 -7.95
CA ILE A 145 -15.13 -14.10 -6.75
C ILE A 145 -14.55 -15.25 -5.93
N TRP A 146 -14.08 -14.98 -4.73
CA TRP A 146 -13.55 -15.95 -3.79
C TRP A 146 -14.57 -16.35 -2.74
N GLN A 147 -14.85 -17.65 -2.66
CA GLN A 147 -15.64 -18.25 -1.59
C GLN A 147 -14.75 -18.87 -0.51
N PHE A 148 -14.90 -18.38 0.71
CA PHE A 148 -14.24 -18.91 1.88
C PHE A 148 -15.19 -18.86 3.08
N GLN A 149 -15.27 -19.97 3.83
CA GLN A 149 -16.16 -20.08 5.01
C GLN A 149 -17.60 -19.62 4.73
N LYS A 150 -18.18 -20.07 3.61
CA LYS A 150 -19.54 -19.72 3.15
C LYS A 150 -19.76 -18.23 2.84
N LYS A 151 -18.70 -17.42 2.80
CA LYS A 151 -18.75 -15.99 2.43
C LYS A 151 -18.10 -15.77 1.08
N LEU A 152 -18.60 -14.80 0.33
CA LEU A 152 -18.12 -14.42 -0.99
C LEU A 152 -17.41 -13.07 -0.92
N TYR A 153 -16.26 -12.99 -1.59
CA TYR A 153 -15.42 -11.79 -1.67
C TYR A 153 -14.97 -11.57 -3.10
N ILE A 154 -15.10 -10.35 -3.59
CA ILE A 154 -14.43 -9.91 -4.80
C ILE A 154 -12.98 -9.64 -4.44
N ILE A 155 -12.04 -10.12 -5.26
CA ILE A 155 -10.61 -9.97 -5.01
C ILE A 155 -9.87 -9.33 -6.19
N ASP A 156 -8.76 -8.66 -5.88
CA ASP A 156 -7.81 -8.13 -6.87
C ASP A 156 -6.75 -9.17 -7.27
N ARG A 157 -5.86 -8.80 -8.20
CA ARG A 157 -4.75 -9.65 -8.68
C ARG A 157 -3.77 -10.02 -7.57
N GLU A 158 -3.64 -9.19 -6.55
CA GLU A 158 -2.82 -9.44 -5.37
C GLU A 158 -3.51 -10.36 -4.34
N GLY A 159 -4.75 -10.81 -4.61
CA GLY A 159 -5.53 -11.69 -3.75
C GLY A 159 -6.14 -10.99 -2.53
N LYS A 160 -6.12 -9.65 -2.48
CA LYS A 160 -6.75 -8.85 -1.42
C LYS A 160 -8.24 -8.74 -1.67
N ARG A 161 -9.00 -8.69 -0.58
CA ARG A 161 -10.47 -8.53 -0.63
C ARG A 161 -10.81 -7.08 -0.94
N ILE A 162 -11.59 -6.87 -2.00
CA ILE A 162 -12.11 -5.57 -2.41
C ILE A 162 -13.47 -5.33 -1.74
N SER A 163 -14.44 -6.21 -1.98
CA SER A 163 -15.82 -6.06 -1.51
C SER A 163 -16.51 -7.40 -1.30
N SER A 164 -17.52 -7.44 -0.43
CA SER A 164 -18.46 -8.56 -0.30
C SER A 164 -19.89 -8.16 -0.69
N LYS A 165 -20.09 -6.94 -1.20
CA LYS A 165 -21.38 -6.38 -1.61
C LYS A 165 -21.48 -6.39 -3.13
N ASN A 166 -22.70 -6.37 -3.65
CA ASN A 166 -22.99 -6.26 -5.09
C ASN A 166 -22.31 -7.31 -5.98
N ILE A 167 -22.03 -8.50 -5.46
CA ILE A 167 -21.37 -9.60 -6.17
C ILE A 167 -22.10 -9.97 -7.47
N LYS A 168 -23.42 -9.80 -7.51
CA LYS A 168 -24.25 -10.01 -8.70
C LYS A 168 -23.78 -9.20 -9.92
N LYS A 169 -23.19 -8.01 -9.73
CA LYS A 169 -22.61 -7.19 -10.82
C LYS A 169 -21.38 -7.85 -11.45
N PHE A 170 -20.70 -8.72 -10.71
CA PHE A 170 -19.45 -9.38 -11.10
C PHE A 170 -19.65 -10.86 -11.44
N LYS A 171 -20.87 -11.27 -11.82
CA LYS A 171 -21.23 -12.68 -12.10
C LYS A 171 -20.38 -13.36 -13.19
N ASN A 172 -19.72 -12.57 -14.03
CA ASN A 172 -18.86 -13.06 -15.11
C ASN A 172 -17.43 -13.36 -14.65
N LEU A 173 -17.07 -12.97 -13.42
CA LEU A 173 -15.76 -13.31 -12.85
C LEU A 173 -15.72 -14.78 -12.46
N LEU A 174 -14.56 -15.40 -12.63
CA LEU A 174 -14.33 -16.77 -12.22
C LEU A 174 -14.60 -16.93 -10.72
N HIS A 175 -15.40 -17.94 -10.37
CA HIS A 175 -15.65 -18.27 -8.98
C HIS A 175 -14.56 -19.24 -8.50
N ILE A 176 -13.81 -18.85 -7.48
CA ILE A 176 -12.79 -19.66 -6.84
C ILE A 176 -13.18 -20.01 -5.41
N VAL A 177 -12.87 -21.22 -4.96
CA VAL A 177 -13.30 -21.73 -3.65
C VAL A 177 -12.14 -22.32 -2.89
N GLY A 178 -12.09 -22.08 -1.57
CA GLY A 178 -11.17 -22.76 -0.67
C GLY A 178 -10.13 -21.84 -0.06
N GLU A 179 -9.46 -22.33 0.97
CA GLU A 179 -8.39 -21.61 1.66
C GLU A 179 -7.19 -21.38 0.75
N GLY A 180 -6.63 -20.17 0.80
CA GLY A 180 -5.50 -19.77 -0.06
C GLY A 180 -5.85 -19.62 -1.53
N ALA A 181 -7.09 -19.86 -1.96
CA ALA A 181 -7.49 -19.73 -3.37
C ALA A 181 -7.26 -18.31 -3.92
N ASN A 182 -7.52 -17.29 -3.09
CA ASN A 182 -7.32 -15.88 -3.44
C ASN A 182 -5.88 -15.53 -3.83
N ILE A 183 -4.89 -16.11 -3.15
CA ILE A 183 -3.47 -15.83 -3.41
C ILE A 183 -3.02 -16.39 -4.77
N TYR A 184 -3.55 -17.55 -5.15
CA TYR A 184 -3.20 -18.23 -6.40
C TYR A 184 -4.18 -17.94 -7.56
N ALA A 185 -5.13 -17.03 -7.34
CA ALA A 185 -6.17 -16.70 -8.31
C ALA A 185 -5.60 -16.12 -9.60
N ALA A 186 -4.69 -15.15 -9.48
CA ALA A 186 -4.08 -14.51 -10.64
C ALA A 186 -3.32 -15.52 -11.51
N THR A 187 -2.48 -16.38 -10.90
CA THR A 187 -1.75 -17.43 -11.61
C THR A 187 -2.70 -18.41 -12.31
N LEU A 188 -3.78 -18.83 -11.63
CA LEU A 188 -4.78 -19.69 -12.24
C LEU A 188 -5.43 -19.04 -13.46
N ILE A 189 -5.85 -17.77 -13.34
CA ILE A 189 -6.49 -17.04 -14.44
C ILE A 189 -5.52 -16.89 -15.62
N ASP A 190 -4.26 -16.58 -15.37
CA ASP A 190 -3.24 -16.45 -16.41
C ASP A 190 -2.98 -17.79 -17.12
N ASP A 191 -3.01 -18.91 -16.38
CA ASP A 191 -2.90 -20.25 -16.95
C ASP A 191 -4.13 -20.63 -17.78
N LEU A 192 -5.34 -20.32 -17.30
CA LEU A 192 -6.58 -20.55 -18.04
C LEU A 192 -6.62 -19.72 -19.33
N ALA A 193 -6.14 -18.48 -19.30
CA ALA A 193 -6.10 -17.58 -20.45
C ALA A 193 -5.30 -18.13 -21.65
N LYS A 194 -4.46 -19.16 -21.46
CA LYS A 194 -3.76 -19.85 -22.56
C LYS A 194 -4.71 -20.53 -23.54
N HIS A 195 -5.88 -20.99 -23.08
CA HIS A 195 -6.90 -21.61 -23.93
C HIS A 195 -8.27 -20.97 -23.67
N PRO A 196 -8.57 -19.80 -24.27
CA PRO A 196 -9.78 -19.02 -23.94
C PRO A 196 -11.09 -19.80 -24.11
N THR A 197 -11.17 -20.67 -25.13
CA THR A 197 -12.37 -21.49 -25.41
C THR A 197 -12.59 -22.62 -24.40
N LEU A 198 -11.54 -23.03 -23.67
CA LEU A 198 -11.64 -23.96 -22.56
C LEU A 198 -11.89 -23.19 -21.25
N ALA A 199 -11.23 -22.05 -21.08
CA ALA A 199 -11.39 -21.17 -19.92
C ALA A 199 -12.85 -20.69 -19.77
N SER A 200 -13.51 -20.34 -20.87
CA SER A 200 -14.91 -19.91 -20.86
C SER A 200 -15.88 -20.98 -20.36
N LYS A 201 -15.46 -22.26 -20.35
CA LYS A 201 -16.26 -23.38 -19.83
C LYS A 201 -16.05 -23.63 -18.35
N VAL A 202 -15.10 -22.96 -17.71
CA VAL A 202 -14.78 -23.13 -16.29
C VAL A 202 -15.69 -22.22 -15.46
N ASN A 203 -16.63 -22.81 -14.74
CA ASN A 203 -17.55 -22.07 -13.88
C ASN A 203 -16.95 -21.81 -12.50
N VAL A 204 -16.34 -22.85 -11.91
CA VAL A 204 -15.82 -22.80 -10.55
C VAL A 204 -14.47 -23.51 -10.49
N ALA A 205 -13.49 -22.91 -9.82
CA ALA A 205 -12.23 -23.56 -9.48
C ALA A 205 -12.12 -23.77 -7.98
N VAL A 206 -11.97 -25.02 -7.54
CA VAL A 206 -11.88 -25.37 -6.12
C VAL A 206 -10.44 -25.70 -5.77
N ARG A 207 -9.87 -24.97 -4.82
CA ARG A 207 -8.53 -25.25 -4.30
C ARG A 207 -8.62 -26.31 -3.19
N TYR A 208 -7.97 -27.44 -3.41
CA TYR A 208 -7.98 -28.55 -2.46
C TYR A 208 -6.62 -28.71 -1.76
N GLY A 209 -6.65 -28.83 -0.44
CA GLY A 209 -5.46 -29.04 0.40
C GLY A 209 -4.36 -28.01 0.17
N GLN A 210 -4.75 -26.78 -0.19
CA GLN A 210 -3.89 -25.64 -0.51
C GLN A 210 -2.79 -25.92 -1.55
N ARG A 211 -2.96 -26.94 -2.40
CA ARG A 211 -1.92 -27.38 -3.35
C ARG A 211 -2.43 -27.54 -4.77
N ARG A 212 -3.56 -28.21 -4.94
CA ARG A 212 -4.13 -28.51 -6.27
C ARG A 212 -5.43 -27.78 -6.53
N TRP A 213 -5.80 -27.72 -7.80
CA TRP A 213 -7.09 -27.20 -8.27
C TRP A 213 -7.97 -28.33 -8.80
N ASN A 214 -9.27 -28.25 -8.54
CA ASN A 214 -10.27 -28.93 -9.34
C ASN A 214 -11.02 -27.87 -10.15
N LEU A 215 -11.25 -28.13 -11.44
CA LEU A 215 -12.01 -27.25 -12.32
C LEU A 215 -13.40 -27.86 -12.53
N ASN A 216 -14.44 -27.13 -12.18
CA ASN A 216 -15.82 -27.51 -12.44
C ASN A 216 -16.30 -26.76 -13.69
N LEU A 217 -16.67 -27.51 -14.71
CA LEU A 217 -17.07 -26.99 -16.01
C LEU A 217 -18.60 -26.86 -16.13
N GLU A 218 -19.09 -26.12 -17.13
CA GLU A 218 -20.52 -25.85 -17.38
C GLU A 218 -21.45 -27.07 -17.35
N GLN A 219 -20.96 -28.24 -17.78
CA GLN A 219 -21.74 -29.48 -17.83
C GLN A 219 -21.64 -30.33 -16.54
N ASN A 220 -21.29 -29.70 -15.42
CA ASN A 220 -21.03 -30.36 -14.14
C ASN A 220 -19.90 -31.41 -14.20
N ILE A 221 -18.97 -31.26 -15.15
CA ILE A 221 -17.78 -32.09 -15.26
C ILE A 221 -16.74 -31.56 -14.27
N THR A 222 -16.26 -32.41 -13.37
CA THR A 222 -15.17 -32.08 -12.46
C THR A 222 -13.84 -32.59 -13.03
N VAL A 223 -12.91 -31.68 -13.33
CA VAL A 223 -11.55 -32.04 -13.70
C VAL A 223 -10.64 -31.92 -12.49
N LYS A 224 -10.03 -33.03 -12.06
CA LYS A 224 -9.05 -33.04 -10.96
C LYS A 224 -7.67 -32.77 -11.54
N MET A 225 -7.10 -31.61 -11.25
CA MET A 225 -5.79 -31.21 -11.76
C MET A 225 -4.67 -31.71 -10.84
N PRO A 226 -3.46 -31.95 -11.37
CA PRO A 226 -2.30 -32.26 -10.54
C PRO A 226 -1.91 -31.08 -9.65
N ALA A 227 -1.15 -31.36 -8.58
CA ALA A 227 -0.58 -30.31 -7.74
C ALA A 227 0.54 -29.56 -8.48
N ASP A 228 1.34 -30.29 -9.25
CA ASP A 228 2.46 -29.78 -10.02
C ASP A 228 2.13 -29.79 -11.52
N ASN A 229 2.81 -28.93 -12.29
CA ASN A 229 2.67 -28.87 -13.75
C ASN A 229 1.21 -28.66 -14.24
N PHE A 230 0.45 -27.81 -13.53
CA PHE A 230 -0.94 -27.48 -13.88
C PHE A 230 -1.09 -27.11 -15.37
N ARG A 231 -0.22 -26.24 -15.88
CA ARG A 231 -0.24 -25.78 -17.27
C ARG A 231 -0.16 -26.93 -18.27
N LYS A 232 0.78 -27.87 -18.08
CA LYS A 232 0.92 -29.05 -18.95
C LYS A 232 -0.32 -29.93 -18.94
N ALA A 233 -0.92 -30.13 -17.76
CA ALA A 233 -2.17 -30.89 -17.65
C ALA A 233 -3.35 -30.14 -18.31
N TYR A 234 -3.35 -28.82 -18.25
CA TYR A 234 -4.37 -27.98 -18.88
C TYR A 234 -4.25 -27.98 -20.41
N ASP A 235 -3.04 -27.90 -20.95
CA ASP A 235 -2.76 -28.07 -22.38
C ASP A 235 -3.21 -29.45 -22.87
N TYR A 236 -2.91 -30.49 -22.09
CA TYR A 236 -3.35 -31.85 -22.38
C TYR A 236 -4.88 -31.98 -22.37
N LEU A 237 -5.57 -31.38 -21.38
CA LEU A 237 -7.03 -31.36 -21.33
C LEU A 237 -7.63 -30.70 -22.57
N TYR A 238 -7.07 -29.57 -22.99
CA TYR A 238 -7.49 -28.87 -24.21
C TYR A 238 -7.35 -29.76 -25.45
N ALA A 239 -6.18 -30.37 -25.65
CA ALA A 239 -5.92 -31.28 -26.76
C ALA A 239 -6.86 -32.49 -26.75
N LEU A 240 -7.09 -33.07 -25.57
CA LEU A 240 -7.98 -34.21 -25.38
C LEU A 240 -9.43 -33.87 -25.71
N ASN A 241 -9.90 -32.68 -25.31
CA ASN A 241 -11.24 -32.21 -25.69
C ASN A 241 -11.36 -31.96 -27.19
N LYS A 242 -10.35 -31.34 -27.82
CA LYS A 242 -10.33 -31.08 -29.27
C LYS A 242 -10.41 -32.38 -30.08
N LYS A 243 -9.70 -33.43 -29.64
CA LYS A 243 -9.66 -34.72 -30.33
C LYS A 243 -10.91 -35.56 -30.09
N ASN A 244 -11.30 -35.75 -28.84
CA ASN A 244 -12.32 -36.75 -28.45
C ASN A 244 -13.70 -36.16 -28.17
N LYS A 245 -13.87 -34.84 -28.32
CA LYS A 245 -15.08 -34.10 -27.93
C LYS A 245 -15.52 -34.48 -26.51
N LEU A 246 -14.58 -34.49 -25.56
CA LEU A 246 -14.82 -34.95 -24.19
C LEU A 246 -16.07 -34.33 -23.58
N PHE A 247 -16.23 -33.01 -23.77
CA PHE A 247 -17.39 -32.28 -23.23
C PHE A 247 -18.72 -32.64 -23.91
N ASN A 248 -18.72 -33.33 -25.04
CA ASN A 248 -19.95 -33.81 -25.66
C ASN A 248 -20.42 -35.16 -25.07
N GLN A 249 -19.69 -35.70 -24.10
CA GLN A 249 -20.00 -36.98 -23.47
C GLN A 249 -20.42 -36.77 -22.01
N ARG A 250 -21.20 -37.73 -21.46
CA ARG A 250 -21.75 -37.69 -20.10
C ARG A 250 -20.71 -38.04 -19.03
N TYR A 251 -19.56 -37.37 -19.05
CA TYR A 251 -18.56 -37.51 -17.99
C TYR A 251 -19.00 -36.79 -16.73
N LYS A 252 -18.66 -37.37 -15.59
CA LYS A 252 -18.80 -36.78 -14.26
C LYS A 252 -17.46 -36.29 -13.75
N ILE A 253 -16.40 -37.10 -13.90
CA ILE A 253 -15.05 -36.77 -13.44
C ILE A 253 -14.03 -37.09 -14.53
N ILE A 254 -13.07 -36.18 -14.71
CA ILE A 254 -11.83 -36.40 -15.47
C ILE A 254 -10.68 -36.19 -14.50
N ASP A 255 -9.88 -37.22 -14.24
CA ASP A 255 -8.77 -37.16 -13.30
C ASP A 255 -7.44 -37.07 -14.06
N LEU A 256 -6.76 -35.93 -13.94
CA LEU A 256 -5.48 -35.63 -14.58
C LEU A 256 -4.32 -35.58 -13.59
N ARG A 257 -4.51 -36.09 -12.36
CA ARG A 257 -3.48 -36.03 -11.32
C ARG A 257 -2.24 -36.86 -11.65
N ASN A 258 -2.39 -37.90 -12.46
CA ASN A 258 -1.28 -38.69 -12.95
C ASN A 258 -0.79 -38.10 -14.30
N PRO A 259 0.49 -37.75 -14.43
CA PRO A 259 1.01 -37.13 -15.66
C PRO A 259 1.03 -38.08 -16.87
N LYS A 260 0.94 -39.41 -16.66
CA LYS A 260 1.01 -40.42 -17.73
C LYS A 260 -0.35 -41.00 -18.11
N LYS A 261 -1.37 -40.84 -17.26
CA LYS A 261 -2.68 -41.51 -17.40
C LYS A 261 -3.78 -40.58 -16.95
N TYR A 262 -4.94 -40.66 -17.60
CA TYR A 262 -6.15 -40.00 -17.11
C TYR A 262 -7.22 -41.04 -16.80
N TYR A 263 -8.05 -40.74 -15.81
CA TYR A 263 -9.19 -41.57 -15.45
C TYR A 263 -10.49 -40.83 -15.74
N ILE A 264 -11.50 -41.55 -16.20
CA ILE A 264 -12.81 -41.00 -16.51
C ILE A 264 -13.87 -41.74 -15.70
N GLU A 265 -14.75 -40.98 -15.07
CA GLU A 265 -15.99 -41.48 -14.47
C GLU A 265 -17.15 -40.94 -15.29
N LYS A 266 -18.03 -41.81 -15.77
CA LYS A 266 -19.26 -41.43 -16.48
C LYS A 266 -20.46 -41.46 -15.52
N TYR A 267 -21.47 -40.65 -15.80
CA TYR A 267 -22.76 -40.85 -15.15
C TYR A 267 -23.31 -42.24 -15.49
N LYS A 268 -23.90 -42.93 -14.51
CA LYS A 268 -24.63 -44.18 -14.78
C LYS A 268 -25.78 -43.87 -15.75
N ASN A 269 -25.96 -44.71 -16.77
CA ASN A 269 -27.18 -44.66 -17.57
C ASN A 269 -28.34 -45.01 -16.64
N LYS A 270 -29.34 -44.13 -16.58
CA LYS A 270 -30.65 -44.48 -16.05
C LYS A 270 -31.37 -45.36 -17.06
#